data_AF-A0A947Z859-F1
#
_entry.id   AF-A0A947Z859-F1
#
_cell.length_a   1.000
_cell.length_b   1.000
_cell.length_c   1.000
_cell.angle_alpha   90.00
_cell.angle_beta   90.00
_cell.angle_gamma   90.00
#
_symmetry.space_group_name_H-M   'P 1'
#
loop_
_entity.id
_entity.type
_entity.pdbx_description
1 polymer ?
#
loop_
_entity_poly.entity_id
_entity_poly.type
_entity_poly.pdbx_seq_one_letter_code
_entity_poly.pdbx_strand_id
1 'polypeptide(L)'
;RVDEGRRYDIMANHTATHILHWALRQVLGDHATQQGSAVEPDKLRFDFTHHSRLTPEEISRIEWLVNEQAMGVPTVNTSDMDIKQARETGAMAIFGEKYGERVRVVSVGDFSRELCGGTHLSNAGQMGSFFILEESALSAGVRRIVAITRRRAYQHTKALEGTIEEAASLLKAPKDQLLEKIQKLQEQFAALKTEGDRKEQEGIKSLADKVVAGARRINNTMVITAHMPDLNRSQASELTDLIRSFNMSCAGLLVVSDKKDNVSIITFASKDLKKVHAGNLLRELAPIIGGKGGGRPDFAQGGAPDGGDISALLKAARDKFDDLLK
;
A
#
# COMPACT_ATOMS: atom_id res chain seq x y z
N ARG A 1 -3.06 32.83 36.10
CA ARG A 1 -2.43 33.40 34.89
C ARG A 1 -2.70 32.44 33.73
N VAL A 2 -3.09 32.95 32.55
CA VAL A 2 -3.39 32.11 31.37
C VAL A 2 -2.13 31.98 30.50
N ASP A 3 -1.88 30.81 29.92
CA ASP A 3 -0.85 30.63 28.87
C ASP A 3 -1.33 31.31 27.58
N GLU A 4 -0.65 32.39 27.20
CA GLU A 4 -1.00 33.22 26.05
C GLU A 4 -0.85 32.45 24.73
N GLY A 5 0.21 31.67 24.55
CA GLY A 5 0.45 30.92 23.33
C GLY A 5 -0.64 29.88 23.11
N ARG A 6 -0.98 29.12 24.16
CA ARG A 6 -2.08 28.15 24.13
C ARG A 6 -3.43 28.83 23.86
N ARG A 7 -3.71 29.95 24.53
CA ARG A 7 -4.94 30.72 24.33
C ARG A 7 -5.09 31.18 22.89
N TYR A 8 -4.03 31.70 22.30
CA TYR A 8 -4.06 32.25 20.96
C TYR A 8 -4.24 31.17 19.88
N ASP A 9 -3.69 29.97 20.09
CA ASP A 9 -3.93 28.85 19.17
C ASP A 9 -5.37 28.33 19.26
N ILE A 10 -5.96 28.28 20.46
CA ILE A 10 -7.40 27.99 20.62
C ILE A 10 -8.25 29.06 19.92
N MET A 11 -7.92 30.35 20.08
CA MET A 11 -8.61 31.44 19.40
C MET A 11 -8.52 31.32 17.88
N ALA A 12 -7.35 30.95 17.35
CA ALA A 12 -7.15 30.73 15.92
C ALA A 12 -7.99 29.58 15.39
N ASN A 13 -7.94 28.43 16.05
CA ASN A 13 -8.77 27.29 15.71
C ASN A 13 -10.26 27.61 15.82
N HIS A 14 -10.68 28.41 16.80
CA HIS A 14 -12.08 28.79 16.95
C HIS A 14 -12.56 29.76 15.85
N THR A 15 -11.78 30.80 15.54
CA THR A 15 -12.08 31.67 14.40
C THR A 15 -12.13 30.86 13.09
N ALA A 16 -11.20 29.92 12.90
CA ALA A 16 -11.19 29.04 11.72
C ALA A 16 -12.43 28.16 11.63
N THR A 17 -12.97 27.67 12.75
CA THR A 17 -14.23 26.90 12.77
C THR A 17 -15.40 27.67 12.14
N HIS A 18 -15.55 28.95 12.44
CA HIS A 18 -16.63 29.79 11.86
C HIS A 18 -16.48 29.96 10.34
N ILE A 19 -15.24 30.12 9.87
CA ILE A 19 -14.95 30.23 8.43
C ILE A 19 -15.16 28.88 7.74
N LEU A 20 -14.75 27.77 8.38
CA LEU A 20 -14.96 26.42 7.90
C LEU A 20 -16.45 26.09 7.76
N HIS A 21 -17.28 26.47 8.73
CA HIS A 21 -18.73 26.26 8.67
C HIS A 21 -19.36 27.00 7.49
N TRP A 22 -18.97 28.27 7.28
CA TRP A 22 -19.37 29.03 6.10
C TRP A 22 -18.91 28.34 4.80
N ALA A 23 -17.63 27.95 4.72
CA ALA A 23 -17.06 27.32 3.53
C ALA A 23 -17.75 25.99 3.19
N LEU A 24 -18.08 25.17 4.19
CA LEU A 24 -18.85 23.94 4.02
C LEU A 24 -20.21 24.22 3.39
N ARG A 25 -20.92 25.26 3.85
CA ARG A 25 -22.20 25.65 3.26
C ARG A 25 -22.08 26.19 1.84
N GLN A 26 -20.99 26.92 1.54
CA GLN A 26 -20.74 27.40 0.17
C GLN A 26 -20.49 26.26 -0.82
N VAL A 27 -19.79 25.20 -0.39
CA VAL A 27 -19.41 24.09 -1.28
C VAL A 27 -20.52 23.04 -1.34
N LEU A 28 -21.08 22.66 -0.20
CA LEU A 28 -21.99 21.52 -0.08
C LEU A 28 -23.45 21.96 -0.11
N GLY A 29 -23.77 23.21 0.28
CA GLY A 29 -25.12 23.73 0.44
C GLY A 29 -25.55 23.91 1.90
N ASP A 30 -26.69 24.55 2.09
CA ASP A 30 -27.19 24.98 3.41
C ASP A 30 -27.48 23.83 4.38
N HIS A 31 -27.62 22.59 3.90
CA HIS A 31 -27.76 21.42 4.76
C HIS A 31 -26.50 21.05 5.51
N ALA A 32 -25.32 21.60 5.16
CA ALA A 32 -24.07 21.36 5.87
C ALA A 32 -24.02 22.14 7.20
N THR A 33 -24.82 21.72 8.17
CA THR A 33 -24.99 22.37 9.47
C THR A 33 -24.17 21.69 10.55
N GLN A 34 -23.64 22.47 11.48
CA GLN A 34 -22.89 21.96 12.63
C GLN A 34 -23.72 20.98 13.48
N GLN A 35 -23.12 19.83 13.82
CA GLN A 35 -23.60 18.83 14.76
C GLN A 35 -22.72 18.70 16.01
N GLY A 36 -21.51 19.25 15.96
CA GLY A 36 -20.55 19.21 17.05
C GLY A 36 -19.27 19.95 16.68
N SER A 37 -18.58 20.50 17.68
CA SER A 37 -17.26 21.09 17.47
C SER A 37 -16.40 20.97 18.72
N ALA A 38 -15.09 20.83 18.53
CA ALA A 38 -14.10 20.91 19.58
C ALA A 38 -12.91 21.73 19.09
N VAL A 39 -12.46 22.69 19.90
CA VAL A 39 -11.31 23.55 19.61
C VAL A 39 -10.23 23.31 20.66
N GLU A 40 -9.16 22.64 20.23
CA GLU A 40 -8.00 22.34 21.04
C GLU A 40 -6.83 23.24 20.59
N PRO A 41 -5.74 23.41 21.38
CA PRO A 41 -4.61 24.24 20.95
C PRO A 41 -3.89 23.71 19.71
N ASP A 42 -3.96 22.41 19.47
CA ASP A 42 -3.24 21.73 18.40
C ASP A 42 -4.10 21.41 17.17
N LYS A 43 -5.42 21.45 17.29
CA LYS A 43 -6.36 21.16 16.20
C LYS A 43 -7.78 21.63 16.50
N LEU A 44 -8.60 21.67 15.48
CA LEU A 44 -10.05 21.71 15.61
C LEU A 44 -10.69 20.46 15.04
N ARG A 45 -11.87 20.14 15.57
CA ARG A 45 -12.79 19.14 15.02
C ARG A 45 -14.12 19.82 14.73
N PHE A 46 -14.69 19.54 13.58
CA PHE A 46 -15.98 20.07 13.17
C PHE A 46 -16.84 18.97 12.58
N ASP A 47 -17.99 18.74 13.21
CA ASP A 47 -18.95 17.73 12.80
C ASP A 47 -20.12 18.41 12.11
N PHE A 48 -20.51 17.91 10.94
CA PHE A 48 -21.55 18.53 10.11
C PHE A 48 -22.44 17.49 9.44
N THR A 49 -23.66 17.89 9.11
CA THR A 49 -24.62 17.05 8.39
C THR A 49 -24.25 16.93 6.92
N HIS A 50 -23.93 15.71 6.48
CA HIS A 50 -23.70 15.38 5.07
C HIS A 50 -23.76 13.85 4.88
N HIS A 51 -24.40 13.39 3.80
CA HIS A 51 -24.67 11.95 3.61
C HIS A 51 -23.58 11.19 2.85
N SER A 52 -22.80 11.87 2.02
CA SER A 52 -21.77 11.27 1.14
C SER A 52 -20.36 11.58 1.63
N ARG A 53 -19.36 10.80 1.21
CA ARG A 53 -17.95 11.18 1.40
C ARG A 53 -17.65 12.42 0.57
N LEU A 54 -16.88 13.36 1.14
CA LEU A 54 -16.41 14.50 0.35
C LEU A 54 -15.42 14.02 -0.71
N THR A 55 -15.52 14.58 -1.92
CA THR A 55 -14.52 14.32 -2.95
C THR A 55 -13.22 15.08 -2.65
N PRO A 56 -12.07 14.64 -3.20
CA PRO A 56 -10.82 15.39 -3.08
C PRO A 56 -10.93 16.85 -3.53
N GLU A 57 -11.75 17.12 -4.56
CA GLU A 57 -12.01 18.45 -5.09
C GLU A 57 -12.82 19.30 -4.12
N GLU A 58 -13.85 18.73 -3.48
CA GLU A 58 -14.65 19.42 -2.45
C GLU A 58 -13.79 19.77 -1.24
N ILE A 59 -12.97 18.83 -0.74
CA ILE A 59 -12.04 19.07 0.37
C ILE A 59 -11.08 20.21 0.02
N SER A 60 -10.48 20.15 -1.18
CA SER A 60 -9.56 21.18 -1.66
C SER A 60 -10.24 22.54 -1.80
N ARG A 61 -11.49 22.58 -2.26
CA ARG A 61 -12.26 23.81 -2.40
C ARG A 61 -12.63 24.41 -1.05
N ILE A 62 -13.04 23.60 -0.08
CA ILE A 62 -13.32 24.05 1.30
C ILE A 62 -12.06 24.63 1.93
N GLU A 63 -10.94 23.91 1.86
CA GLU A 63 -9.65 24.38 2.39
C GLU A 63 -9.22 25.70 1.73
N TRP A 64 -9.35 25.80 0.40
CA TRP A 64 -9.07 27.04 -0.34
C TRP A 64 -9.93 28.20 0.17
N LEU A 65 -11.25 28.03 0.26
CA LEU A 65 -12.16 29.09 0.68
C LEU A 65 -11.84 29.60 2.09
N VAL A 66 -11.48 28.71 3.02
CA VAL A 66 -11.08 29.10 4.37
C VAL A 66 -9.81 29.96 4.34
N ASN A 67 -8.80 29.52 3.60
CA ASN A 67 -7.55 30.27 3.47
C ASN A 67 -7.75 31.59 2.71
N GLU A 68 -8.58 31.61 1.66
CA GLU A 68 -8.92 32.81 0.89
C GLU A 68 -9.56 33.88 1.77
N GLN A 69 -10.53 33.50 2.62
CA GLN A 69 -11.11 34.43 3.59
C GLN A 69 -10.08 34.90 4.61
N ALA A 70 -9.21 34.01 5.12
CA ALA A 70 -8.15 34.42 6.04
C ALA A 70 -7.17 35.43 5.41
N MET A 71 -6.83 35.27 4.13
CA MET A 71 -5.97 36.20 3.36
C MET A 71 -6.61 37.57 3.16
N GLY A 72 -7.95 37.65 3.11
CA GLY A 72 -8.67 38.93 3.10
C GLY A 72 -8.59 39.71 4.42
N VAL A 73 -8.03 39.10 5.47
CA VAL A 73 -7.88 39.67 6.82
C VAL A 73 -9.18 40.30 7.36
N PRO A 74 -10.36 39.65 7.21
CA PRO A 74 -11.61 40.20 7.71
C PRO A 74 -11.55 40.40 9.22
N THR A 75 -12.13 41.50 9.68
CA THR A 75 -12.23 41.80 11.11
C THR A 75 -13.16 40.80 11.79
N VAL A 76 -12.81 40.42 13.02
CA VAL A 76 -13.68 39.62 13.88
C VAL A 76 -14.29 40.54 14.93
N ASN A 77 -15.61 40.69 14.88
CA ASN A 77 -16.37 41.56 15.76
C ASN A 77 -17.23 40.74 16.71
N THR A 78 -17.42 41.23 17.93
CA THR A 78 -18.32 40.58 18.89
C THR A 78 -19.24 41.59 19.55
N SER A 79 -20.51 41.23 19.72
CA SER A 79 -21.53 42.09 20.33
C SER A 79 -22.49 41.28 21.20
N ASP A 80 -22.81 41.82 22.37
CA ASP A 80 -23.79 41.23 23.29
C ASP A 80 -25.15 41.91 23.10
N MET A 81 -26.18 41.12 22.77
CA MET A 81 -27.51 41.64 22.47
C MET A 81 -28.61 40.66 22.88
N ASP A 82 -29.87 41.09 22.77
CA ASP A 82 -31.01 40.21 22.99
C ASP A 82 -31.14 39.17 21.87
N ILE A 83 -31.56 37.95 22.20
CA ILE A 83 -31.66 36.84 21.24
C ILE A 83 -32.58 37.16 20.05
N LYS A 84 -33.61 38.01 20.25
CA LYS A 84 -34.48 38.48 19.17
C LYS A 84 -33.72 39.36 18.18
N GLN A 85 -32.96 40.33 18.68
CA GLN A 85 -32.12 41.20 17.86
C GLN A 85 -31.04 40.39 17.14
N ALA A 86 -30.42 39.42 17.82
CA ALA A 86 -29.42 38.55 17.20
C ALA A 86 -29.98 37.79 15.98
N ARG A 87 -31.21 37.27 16.09
CA ARG A 87 -31.89 36.61 14.96
C ARG A 87 -32.15 37.57 13.80
N GLU A 88 -32.51 38.82 14.07
CA GLU A 88 -32.71 39.85 13.04
C GLU A 88 -31.42 40.20 12.29
N THR A 89 -30.25 40.05 12.92
CA THR A 89 -28.94 40.26 12.25
C THR A 89 -28.54 39.15 11.28
N GLY A 90 -29.34 38.08 11.18
CA GLY A 90 -29.02 36.86 10.44
C GLY A 90 -28.04 35.93 11.16
N ALA A 91 -27.77 36.16 12.46
CA ALA A 91 -26.87 35.32 13.23
C ALA A 91 -27.44 33.90 13.34
N MET A 92 -26.62 32.92 12.98
CA MET A 92 -26.98 31.52 13.11
C MET A 92 -26.87 31.07 14.56
N ALA A 93 -27.93 30.43 15.05
CA ALA A 93 -27.89 29.66 16.28
C ALA A 93 -27.39 28.24 15.96
N ILE A 94 -26.44 27.74 16.74
CA ILE A 94 -25.99 26.35 16.64
C ILE A 94 -27.14 25.44 17.10
N PHE A 95 -27.42 24.41 16.31
CA PHE A 95 -28.51 23.46 16.55
C PHE A 95 -28.29 22.68 17.85
N GLY A 96 -29.36 22.50 18.64
CA GLY A 96 -29.34 21.72 19.88
C GLY A 96 -28.93 22.49 21.15
N GLU A 97 -28.42 23.71 21.01
CA GLU A 97 -28.01 24.55 22.16
C GLU A 97 -29.18 25.34 22.76
N LYS A 98 -29.15 25.52 24.09
CA LYS A 98 -30.11 26.36 24.82
C LYS A 98 -29.49 27.73 25.08
N TYR A 99 -30.12 28.77 24.56
CA TYR A 99 -29.66 30.16 24.71
C TYR A 99 -30.50 30.92 25.73
N GLY A 100 -29.86 31.80 26.51
CA GLY A 100 -30.55 32.75 27.38
C GLY A 100 -31.14 33.93 26.61
N GLU A 101 -31.73 34.88 27.33
CA GLU A 101 -32.33 36.10 26.74
C GLU A 101 -31.27 37.00 26.09
N ARG A 102 -30.08 37.08 26.69
CA ARG A 102 -28.90 37.76 26.16
C ARG A 102 -27.91 36.76 25.57
N VAL A 103 -27.42 37.05 24.38
CA VAL A 103 -26.47 36.21 23.64
C VAL A 103 -25.33 37.05 23.09
N ARG A 104 -24.17 36.40 22.89
CA ARG A 104 -23.02 36.99 22.24
C ARG A 104 -22.98 36.56 20.78
N VAL A 105 -23.00 37.52 19.88
CA VAL A 105 -22.83 37.31 18.44
C VAL A 105 -21.36 37.51 18.09
N VAL A 106 -20.79 36.58 17.34
CA VAL A 106 -19.46 36.67 16.75
C VAL A 106 -19.62 36.74 15.25
N SER A 107 -19.01 37.74 14.63
CA SER A 107 -19.02 37.95 13.19
C SER A 107 -17.59 37.92 12.65
N VAL A 108 -17.36 37.12 11.61
CA VAL A 108 -16.10 37.12 10.85
C VAL A 108 -16.39 37.73 9.49
N GLY A 109 -15.91 38.96 9.27
CA GLY A 109 -16.31 39.76 8.11
C GLY A 109 -17.85 39.87 8.01
N ASP A 110 -18.34 39.92 6.78
CA ASP A 110 -19.79 40.01 6.50
C ASP A 110 -20.43 38.66 6.16
N PHE A 111 -19.64 37.58 6.07
CA PHE A 111 -20.09 36.29 5.55
C PHE A 111 -20.41 35.25 6.63
N SER A 112 -19.87 35.40 7.84
CA SER A 112 -20.13 34.48 8.96
C SER A 112 -20.58 35.28 10.18
N ARG A 113 -21.74 34.89 10.74
CA ARG A 113 -22.33 35.47 11.94
C ARG A 113 -22.99 34.37 12.75
N GLU A 114 -22.48 34.11 13.95
CA GLU A 114 -22.93 32.98 14.77
C GLU A 114 -23.04 33.36 16.24
N LEU A 115 -23.95 32.70 16.97
CA LEU A 115 -24.01 32.82 18.42
C LEU A 115 -22.86 32.03 19.05
N CYS A 116 -21.89 32.71 19.65
CA CYS A 116 -20.72 32.06 20.24
C CYS A 116 -20.16 32.79 21.46
N GLY A 117 -20.01 32.05 22.57
CA GLY A 117 -19.42 32.54 23.81
C GLY A 117 -17.89 32.38 23.90
N GLY A 118 -17.25 31.89 22.84
CA GLY A 118 -15.83 31.54 22.85
C GLY A 118 -14.86 32.72 22.71
N THR A 119 -13.57 32.42 22.81
CA THR A 119 -12.52 33.40 22.51
C THR A 119 -12.14 33.33 21.04
N HIS A 120 -12.00 34.49 20.38
CA HIS A 120 -11.69 34.61 18.96
C HIS A 120 -10.56 35.60 18.72
N LEU A 121 -9.88 35.45 17.59
CA LEU A 121 -8.90 36.41 17.10
C LEU A 121 -9.54 37.78 16.84
N SER A 122 -8.73 38.83 16.68
CA SER A 122 -9.22 40.17 16.29
C SER A 122 -9.46 40.30 14.78
N ASN A 123 -8.77 39.49 13.98
CA ASN A 123 -9.01 39.34 12.54
C ASN A 123 -8.67 37.90 12.12
N ALA A 124 -9.24 37.44 11.01
CA ALA A 124 -9.02 36.06 10.57
C ALA A 124 -7.58 35.80 10.10
N GLY A 125 -6.87 36.79 9.56
CA GLY A 125 -5.49 36.62 9.06
C GLY A 125 -4.51 36.15 10.14
N GLN A 126 -4.77 36.45 11.42
CA GLN A 126 -3.97 35.98 12.55
C GLN A 126 -3.95 34.45 12.72
N MET A 127 -4.89 33.71 12.12
CA MET A 127 -4.90 32.25 12.16
C MET A 127 -3.81 31.62 11.27
N GLY A 128 -3.27 32.37 10.29
CA GLY A 128 -2.35 31.84 9.30
C GLY A 128 -3.00 30.80 8.39
N SER A 129 -2.21 29.88 7.87
CA SER A 129 -2.70 28.79 7.01
C SER A 129 -3.59 27.82 7.77
N PHE A 130 -4.59 27.29 7.08
CA PHE A 130 -5.50 26.24 7.51
C PHE A 130 -5.31 24.99 6.64
N PHE A 131 -5.21 23.82 7.28
CA PHE A 131 -5.11 22.53 6.59
C PHE A 131 -6.13 21.55 7.16
N ILE A 132 -6.86 20.86 6.28
CA ILE A 132 -7.68 19.71 6.60
C ILE A 132 -6.76 18.48 6.65
N LEU A 133 -6.66 17.87 7.83
CA LEU A 133 -5.87 16.65 8.03
C LEU A 133 -6.67 15.39 7.73
N GLU A 134 -7.96 15.42 8.06
CA GLU A 134 -8.81 14.24 7.95
C GLU A 134 -10.26 14.66 7.67
N GLU A 135 -10.90 13.85 6.85
CA GLU A 135 -12.34 13.83 6.63
C GLU A 135 -12.82 12.39 6.87
N SER A 136 -13.76 12.20 7.80
CA SER A 136 -14.28 10.87 8.13
C SER A 136 -15.76 10.87 8.52
N ALA A 137 -16.42 9.71 8.36
CA ALA A 137 -17.80 9.52 8.79
C ALA A 137 -17.87 9.29 10.31
N LEU A 138 -18.69 10.06 11.01
CA LEU A 138 -18.86 9.93 12.46
C LEU A 138 -20.06 9.03 12.80
N SER A 139 -21.18 9.25 12.12
CA SER A 139 -22.41 8.47 12.22
C SER A 139 -23.22 8.60 10.92
N ALA A 140 -24.37 7.92 10.83
CA ALA A 140 -25.25 8.07 9.68
C ALA A 140 -25.64 9.54 9.46
N GLY A 141 -25.30 10.08 8.28
CA GLY A 141 -25.59 11.46 7.90
C GLY A 141 -24.72 12.54 8.56
N VAL A 142 -23.68 12.17 9.33
CA VAL A 142 -22.78 13.13 10.00
C VAL A 142 -21.33 12.82 9.68
N ARG A 143 -20.60 13.85 9.28
CA ARG A 143 -19.18 13.78 8.91
C ARG A 143 -18.36 14.70 9.79
N ARG A 144 -17.07 14.41 9.89
CA ARG A 144 -16.10 15.13 10.71
C ARG A 144 -14.95 15.60 9.85
N ILE A 145 -14.60 16.87 9.99
CA ILE A 145 -13.33 17.43 9.56
C ILE A 145 -12.44 17.60 10.78
N VAL A 146 -11.19 17.16 10.68
CA VAL A 146 -10.11 17.52 11.60
C VAL A 146 -9.15 18.44 10.85
N ALA A 147 -8.87 19.61 11.43
CA ALA A 147 -8.04 20.60 10.78
C ALA A 147 -7.10 21.30 11.76
N ILE A 148 -6.07 21.95 11.23
CA ILE A 148 -5.04 22.65 11.99
C ILE A 148 -4.83 24.04 11.44
N THR A 149 -4.38 24.95 12.31
CA THR A 149 -4.00 26.31 11.93
C THR A 149 -2.63 26.69 12.47
N ARG A 150 -2.15 27.86 12.07
CA ARG A 150 -1.07 28.61 12.72
C ARG A 150 0.21 27.78 12.94
N ARG A 151 0.65 27.61 14.20
CA ARG A 151 1.91 26.92 14.53
C ARG A 151 1.90 25.46 14.08
N ARG A 152 0.76 24.80 14.19
CA ARG A 152 0.61 23.39 13.78
C ARG A 152 0.60 23.26 12.26
N ALA A 153 -0.08 24.17 11.57
CA ALA A 153 -0.01 24.27 10.11
C ALA A 153 1.44 24.43 9.63
N TYR A 154 2.20 25.36 10.23
CA TYR A 154 3.62 25.52 9.93
C TYR A 154 4.44 24.24 10.16
N GLN A 155 4.28 23.61 11.33
CA GLN A 155 4.99 22.35 11.66
C GLN A 155 4.65 21.23 10.67
N HIS A 156 3.39 21.13 10.27
CA HIS A 156 2.93 20.16 9.28
C HIS A 156 3.60 20.41 7.92
N THR A 157 3.61 21.65 7.43
CA THR A 157 4.30 22.01 6.18
C THR A 157 5.81 21.72 6.25
N LYS A 158 6.49 22.06 7.36
CA LYS A 158 7.92 21.75 7.53
C LYS A 158 8.19 20.24 7.52
N ALA A 159 7.32 19.43 8.09
CA ALA A 159 7.44 17.97 8.04
C ALA A 159 7.29 17.46 6.61
N LEU A 160 6.30 17.96 5.85
CA LEU A 160 6.13 17.60 4.44
C LEU A 160 7.34 18.02 3.58
N GLU A 161 7.87 19.23 3.79
CA GLU A 161 9.10 19.68 3.12
C GLU A 161 10.29 18.76 3.42
N GLY A 162 10.42 18.31 4.67
CA GLY A 162 11.47 17.36 5.08
C GLY A 162 11.36 16.02 4.36
N THR A 163 10.16 15.46 4.27
CA THR A 163 9.91 14.23 3.50
C THR A 163 10.26 14.38 2.03
N ILE A 164 9.91 15.52 1.41
CA ILE A 164 10.24 15.80 0.01
C ILE A 164 11.76 15.93 -0.18
N GLU A 165 12.47 16.57 0.74
CA GLU A 165 13.94 16.68 0.70
C GLU A 165 14.61 15.32 0.82
N GLU A 166 14.16 14.49 1.76
CA GLU A 166 14.71 13.14 1.96
C GLU A 166 14.49 12.27 0.70
N ALA A 167 13.29 12.30 0.13
CA ALA A 167 12.99 11.58 -1.10
C ALA A 167 13.85 12.07 -2.28
N ALA A 168 14.01 13.39 -2.44
CA ALA A 168 14.85 14.00 -3.46
C ALA A 168 16.32 13.58 -3.32
N SER A 169 16.84 13.56 -2.08
CA SER A 169 18.20 13.10 -1.77
C SER A 169 18.39 11.61 -2.10
N LEU A 170 17.47 10.74 -1.69
CA LEU A 170 17.52 9.30 -1.99
C LEU A 170 17.54 9.03 -3.50
N LEU A 171 16.77 9.81 -4.25
CA LEU A 171 16.67 9.70 -5.70
C LEU A 171 17.74 10.47 -6.48
N LYS A 172 18.57 11.26 -5.78
CA LYS A 172 19.56 12.18 -6.36
C LYS A 172 18.94 13.04 -7.46
N ALA A 173 17.77 13.60 -7.19
CA ALA A 173 17.00 14.41 -8.14
C ALA A 173 16.58 15.72 -7.49
N PRO A 174 16.43 16.80 -8.27
CA PRO A 174 15.85 18.03 -7.75
C PRO A 174 14.36 17.83 -7.48
N LYS A 175 13.79 18.60 -6.53
CA LYS A 175 12.42 18.40 -6.02
C LYS A 175 11.34 18.52 -7.10
N ASP A 176 11.54 19.42 -8.06
CA ASP A 176 10.65 19.65 -9.19
C ASP A 176 10.63 18.49 -10.20
N GLN A 177 11.66 17.65 -10.22
CA GLN A 177 11.75 16.47 -11.07
C GLN A 177 11.51 15.15 -10.31
N LEU A 178 11.10 15.24 -9.03
CA LEU A 178 10.97 14.08 -8.16
C LEU A 178 10.00 13.03 -8.73
N LEU A 179 8.83 13.48 -9.21
CA LEU A 179 7.81 12.60 -9.77
C LEU A 179 8.28 11.92 -11.06
N GLU A 180 8.93 12.67 -11.96
CA GLU A 180 9.49 12.13 -13.20
C GLU A 180 10.56 11.07 -12.91
N LYS A 181 11.42 11.31 -11.91
CA LYS A 181 12.45 10.34 -11.49
C LYS A 181 11.84 9.07 -10.92
N ILE A 182 10.77 9.17 -10.14
CA ILE A 182 10.03 8.03 -9.61
C ILE A 182 9.44 7.20 -10.75
N GLN A 183 8.78 7.84 -11.73
CA GLN A 183 8.20 7.16 -12.89
C GLN A 183 9.27 6.42 -13.70
N LYS A 184 10.39 7.08 -14.02
CA LYS A 184 11.52 6.47 -14.72
C LYS A 184 12.10 5.26 -13.98
N LEU A 185 12.20 5.31 -12.65
CA LEU A 185 12.67 4.16 -11.86
C LEU A 185 11.68 3.00 -11.89
N GLN A 186 10.37 3.27 -11.86
CA GLN A 186 9.34 2.23 -11.99
C GLN A 186 9.39 1.56 -13.37
N GLU A 187 9.54 2.34 -14.44
CA GLU A 187 9.71 1.84 -15.80
C GLU A 187 10.99 0.99 -15.94
N GLN A 188 12.13 1.49 -15.43
CA GLN A 188 13.39 0.75 -15.43
C GLN A 188 13.29 -0.57 -14.64
N PHE A 189 12.63 -0.55 -13.48
CA PHE A 189 12.41 -1.75 -12.69
C PHE A 189 11.55 -2.78 -13.45
N ALA A 190 10.47 -2.34 -14.10
CA ALA A 190 9.63 -3.23 -14.91
C ALA A 190 10.38 -3.82 -16.11
N ALA A 191 11.21 -3.02 -16.78
CA ALA A 191 12.04 -3.47 -17.90
C ALA A 191 13.10 -4.48 -17.45
N LEU A 192 13.82 -4.19 -16.35
CA LEU A 192 14.82 -5.08 -15.78
C LEU A 192 14.21 -6.40 -15.30
N LYS A 193 13.00 -6.37 -14.74
CA LYS A 193 12.27 -7.58 -14.34
C LYS A 193 11.94 -8.45 -15.55
N THR A 194 11.36 -7.85 -16.59
CA THR A 194 11.05 -8.57 -17.84
C THR A 194 12.29 -9.17 -18.49
N GLU A 195 13.39 -8.42 -18.53
CA GLU A 195 14.66 -8.90 -19.07
C GLU A 195 15.28 -10.01 -18.22
N GLY A 196 15.13 -9.94 -16.89
CA GLY A 196 15.51 -10.99 -15.95
C GLY A 196 14.76 -12.28 -16.22
N ASP A 197 13.43 -12.21 -16.31
CA ASP A 197 12.56 -13.35 -16.60
C ASP A 197 12.92 -13.96 -17.98
N ARG A 198 13.16 -13.12 -19.00
CA ARG A 198 13.59 -13.59 -20.34
C ARG A 198 14.92 -14.35 -20.29
N LYS A 199 15.93 -13.81 -19.59
CA LYS A 199 17.24 -14.45 -19.44
C LYS A 199 17.16 -15.75 -18.66
N GLU A 200 16.32 -15.80 -17.63
CA GLU A 200 16.06 -17.03 -16.88
C GLU A 200 15.51 -18.12 -17.81
N GLN A 201 14.50 -17.79 -18.62
CA GLN A 201 13.93 -18.71 -19.61
C GLN A 201 14.96 -19.20 -20.65
N GLU A 202 15.79 -18.29 -21.18
CA GLU A 202 16.87 -18.65 -22.10
C GLU A 202 17.92 -19.57 -21.45
N GLY A 203 18.23 -19.32 -20.17
CA GLY A 203 19.11 -20.16 -19.36
C GLY A 203 18.54 -21.58 -19.19
N ILE A 204 17.26 -21.70 -18.84
CA ILE A 204 16.58 -23.00 -18.72
C ILE A 204 16.57 -23.74 -20.06
N LYS A 205 16.31 -23.04 -21.17
CA LYS A 205 16.36 -23.64 -22.50
C LYS A 205 17.75 -24.16 -22.88
N SER A 206 18.78 -23.34 -22.69
CA SER A 206 20.17 -23.76 -22.95
C SER A 206 20.59 -24.95 -22.08
N LEU A 207 20.12 -24.99 -20.84
CA LEU A 207 20.38 -26.11 -19.93
C LEU A 207 19.65 -27.38 -20.39
N ALA A 208 18.40 -27.27 -20.84
CA ALA A 208 17.67 -28.40 -21.42
C ALA A 208 18.40 -29.01 -22.61
N ASP A 209 18.88 -28.18 -23.54
CA ASP A 209 19.65 -28.64 -24.71
C ASP A 209 20.93 -29.39 -24.29
N LYS A 210 21.66 -28.87 -23.29
CA LYS A 210 22.87 -29.54 -22.75
C LYS A 210 22.54 -30.87 -22.08
N VAL A 211 21.48 -30.91 -21.30
CA VAL A 211 21.03 -32.12 -20.57
C VAL A 211 20.60 -33.20 -21.56
N VAL A 212 19.84 -32.82 -22.59
CA VAL A 212 19.42 -33.73 -23.67
C VAL A 212 20.63 -34.24 -24.46
N ALA A 213 21.59 -33.38 -24.79
CA ALA A 213 22.81 -33.78 -25.51
C ALA A 213 23.68 -34.76 -24.70
N GLY A 214 23.73 -34.61 -23.37
CA GLY A 214 24.44 -35.50 -22.45
C GLY A 214 23.63 -36.69 -21.94
N ALA A 215 22.36 -36.83 -22.34
CA ALA A 215 21.48 -37.87 -21.84
C ALA A 215 21.92 -39.26 -22.33
N ARG A 216 21.86 -40.25 -21.44
CA ARG A 216 22.14 -41.63 -21.79
C ARG A 216 20.95 -42.21 -22.54
N ARG A 217 21.19 -43.05 -23.55
CA ARG A 217 20.14 -43.75 -24.30
C ARG A 217 20.06 -45.22 -23.90
N ILE A 218 18.85 -45.68 -23.58
CA ILE A 218 18.53 -47.10 -23.39
C ILE A 218 17.39 -47.41 -24.34
N ASN A 219 17.62 -48.29 -25.33
CA ASN A 219 16.71 -48.50 -26.45
C ASN A 219 16.32 -47.16 -27.10
N ASN A 220 15.02 -46.86 -27.24
CA ASN A 220 14.52 -45.60 -27.80
C ASN A 220 14.14 -44.56 -26.72
N THR A 221 14.72 -44.66 -25.52
CA THR A 221 14.41 -43.79 -24.37
C THR A 221 15.64 -43.01 -23.90
N MET A 222 15.48 -41.71 -23.70
CA MET A 222 16.45 -40.87 -23.00
C MET A 222 16.34 -41.05 -21.49
N VAL A 223 17.47 -41.33 -20.84
CA VAL A 223 17.57 -41.45 -19.40
C VAL A 223 18.46 -40.34 -18.86
N ILE A 224 17.89 -39.51 -17.98
CA ILE A 224 18.55 -38.33 -17.41
C ILE A 224 18.69 -38.53 -15.90
N THR A 225 19.93 -38.53 -15.41
CA THR A 225 20.23 -38.53 -13.97
C THR A 225 21.24 -37.42 -13.70
N ALA A 226 20.81 -36.36 -13.03
CA ALA A 226 21.64 -35.17 -12.87
C ALA A 226 21.45 -34.50 -11.51
N HIS A 227 22.53 -33.94 -10.99
CA HIS A 227 22.52 -33.01 -9.87
C HIS A 227 22.78 -31.60 -10.40
N MET A 228 21.85 -30.69 -10.13
CA MET A 228 21.87 -29.30 -10.60
C MET A 228 21.71 -28.36 -9.39
N PRO A 229 22.78 -28.16 -8.62
CA PRO A 229 22.71 -27.40 -7.37
C PRO A 229 22.38 -25.91 -7.56
N ASP A 230 22.56 -25.38 -8.78
CA ASP A 230 22.28 -23.97 -9.09
C ASP A 230 20.80 -23.70 -9.44
N LEU A 231 19.98 -24.75 -9.54
CA LEU A 231 18.55 -24.61 -9.81
C LEU A 231 17.75 -24.72 -8.52
N ASN A 232 16.63 -24.00 -8.47
CA ASN A 232 15.58 -24.24 -7.49
C ASN A 232 14.51 -25.21 -8.03
N ARG A 233 13.59 -25.64 -7.15
CA ARG A 233 12.49 -26.56 -7.49
C ARG A 233 11.61 -26.08 -8.65
N SER A 234 11.32 -24.77 -8.75
CA SER A 234 10.49 -24.22 -9.83
C SER A 234 11.20 -24.33 -11.17
N GLN A 235 12.44 -23.86 -11.23
CA GLN A 235 13.31 -23.95 -12.41
C GLN A 235 13.52 -25.39 -12.86
N ALA A 236 13.70 -26.32 -11.92
CA ALA A 236 13.86 -27.75 -12.22
C ALA A 236 12.58 -28.39 -12.78
N SER A 237 11.40 -27.92 -12.34
CA SER A 237 10.12 -28.37 -12.88
C SER A 237 9.95 -27.90 -14.32
N GLU A 238 10.26 -26.63 -14.59
CA GLU A 238 10.23 -26.05 -15.93
C GLU A 238 11.22 -26.72 -16.88
N LEU A 239 12.45 -26.95 -16.42
CA LEU A 239 13.45 -27.73 -17.15
C LEU A 239 12.93 -29.13 -17.50
N THR A 240 12.27 -29.80 -16.54
CA THR A 240 11.69 -31.13 -16.76
C THR A 240 10.61 -31.11 -17.82
N ASP A 241 9.69 -30.15 -17.76
CA ASP A 241 8.62 -30.01 -18.75
C ASP A 241 9.17 -29.69 -20.15
N LEU A 242 10.22 -28.86 -20.22
CA LEU A 242 10.92 -28.57 -21.47
C LEU A 242 11.60 -29.82 -22.03
N ILE A 243 12.33 -30.59 -21.23
CA ILE A 243 12.94 -31.88 -21.62
C ILE A 243 11.88 -32.85 -22.15
N ARG A 244 10.71 -32.93 -21.50
CA ARG A 244 9.61 -33.82 -21.92
C ARG A 244 8.91 -33.36 -23.20
N SER A 245 9.09 -32.10 -23.60
CA SER A 245 8.53 -31.57 -24.86
C SER A 245 9.35 -31.97 -26.09
N PHE A 246 10.59 -32.46 -25.93
CA PHE A 246 11.37 -33.00 -27.03
C PHE A 246 10.69 -34.27 -27.57
N ASN A 247 10.75 -34.48 -28.89
CA ASN A 247 10.05 -35.57 -29.58
C ASN A 247 10.76 -36.94 -29.42
N MET A 248 11.03 -37.33 -28.17
CA MET A 248 11.65 -38.60 -27.79
C MET A 248 11.22 -38.97 -26.37
N SER A 249 10.92 -40.24 -26.14
CA SER A 249 10.55 -40.76 -24.82
C SER A 249 11.68 -40.51 -23.83
N CYS A 250 11.36 -40.00 -22.64
CA CYS A 250 12.35 -39.67 -21.63
C CYS A 250 11.91 -40.12 -20.23
N ALA A 251 12.87 -40.48 -19.41
CA ALA A 251 12.68 -40.70 -17.98
C ALA A 251 13.90 -40.18 -17.23
N GLY A 252 13.71 -39.73 -15.99
CA GLY A 252 14.85 -39.21 -15.26
C GLY A 252 14.61 -38.89 -13.80
N LEU A 253 15.72 -38.59 -13.13
CA LEU A 253 15.80 -38.06 -11.78
C LEU A 253 16.73 -36.84 -11.79
N LEU A 254 16.21 -35.71 -11.30
CA LEU A 254 16.96 -34.49 -11.05
C LEU A 254 17.03 -34.25 -9.54
N VAL A 255 18.21 -33.92 -9.05
CA VAL A 255 18.42 -33.39 -7.69
C VAL A 255 18.81 -31.93 -7.82
N VAL A 256 18.12 -31.04 -7.13
CA VAL A 256 18.37 -29.60 -7.16
C VAL A 256 18.39 -29.03 -5.74
N SER A 257 19.03 -27.89 -5.56
CA SER A 257 19.05 -27.24 -4.25
C SER A 257 17.70 -26.60 -3.94
N ASP A 258 17.31 -26.63 -2.68
CA ASP A 258 16.20 -25.84 -2.15
C ASP A 258 16.72 -24.85 -1.09
N LYS A 259 15.85 -23.96 -0.59
CA LYS A 259 16.22 -23.03 0.47
C LYS A 259 16.56 -23.79 1.77
N LYS A 260 17.57 -23.29 2.50
CA LYS A 260 18.03 -23.79 3.82
C LYS A 260 18.60 -25.22 3.78
N ASP A 261 19.63 -25.45 2.95
CA ASP A 261 20.45 -26.68 2.92
C ASP A 261 19.71 -28.00 2.59
N ASN A 262 18.43 -27.92 2.20
CA ASN A 262 17.66 -29.06 1.72
C ASN A 262 17.85 -29.26 0.22
N VAL A 263 17.60 -30.48 -0.26
CA VAL A 263 17.52 -30.78 -1.69
C VAL A 263 16.11 -31.14 -2.10
N SER A 264 15.73 -30.73 -3.30
CA SER A 264 14.52 -31.18 -3.99
C SER A 264 14.87 -32.27 -4.99
N ILE A 265 14.05 -33.31 -5.04
CA ILE A 265 14.19 -34.42 -5.99
C ILE A 265 12.99 -34.40 -6.92
N ILE A 266 13.24 -34.39 -8.22
CA ILE A 266 12.21 -34.50 -9.26
C ILE A 266 12.44 -35.79 -10.03
N THR A 267 11.40 -36.60 -10.19
CA THR A 267 11.40 -37.74 -11.09
C THR A 267 10.33 -37.57 -12.15
N PHE A 268 10.61 -38.00 -13.37
CA PHE A 268 9.68 -37.88 -14.48
C PHE A 268 9.78 -39.07 -15.43
N ALA A 269 8.70 -39.31 -16.16
CA ALA A 269 8.64 -40.29 -17.23
C ALA A 269 7.66 -39.83 -18.31
N SER A 270 7.99 -40.08 -19.58
CA SER A 270 7.06 -39.91 -20.69
C SER A 270 5.89 -40.89 -20.58
N LYS A 271 4.70 -40.48 -21.03
CA LYS A 271 3.45 -41.22 -20.83
C LYS A 271 3.43 -42.60 -21.51
N ASP A 272 4.22 -42.78 -22.56
CA ASP A 272 4.38 -44.03 -23.31
C ASP A 272 5.22 -45.07 -22.53
N LEU A 273 6.03 -44.65 -21.55
CA LEU A 273 6.86 -45.53 -20.72
C LEU A 273 6.06 -46.17 -19.59
N LYS A 274 5.11 -47.06 -19.91
CA LYS A 274 4.20 -47.69 -18.92
C LYS A 274 4.91 -48.46 -17.80
N LYS A 275 6.14 -48.93 -18.03
CA LYS A 275 6.96 -49.62 -17.02
C LYS A 275 7.62 -48.67 -16.01
N VAL A 276 7.64 -47.37 -16.31
CA VAL A 276 8.33 -46.35 -15.51
C VAL A 276 7.28 -45.44 -14.86
N HIS A 277 7.09 -45.59 -13.54
CA HIS A 277 6.18 -44.74 -12.77
C HIS A 277 6.97 -43.78 -11.88
N ALA A 278 7.00 -42.49 -12.23
CA ALA A 278 7.75 -41.45 -11.53
C ALA A 278 7.46 -41.42 -10.02
N GLY A 279 6.18 -41.41 -9.64
CA GLY A 279 5.81 -41.45 -8.21
C GLY A 279 6.29 -42.68 -7.44
N ASN A 280 6.46 -43.84 -8.08
CA ASN A 280 6.95 -45.04 -7.42
C ASN A 280 8.47 -45.02 -7.32
N LEU A 281 9.15 -44.61 -8.40
CA LEU A 281 10.59 -44.37 -8.41
C LEU A 281 11.01 -43.41 -7.30
N LEU A 282 10.30 -42.30 -7.14
CA LEU A 282 10.63 -41.34 -6.11
C LEU A 282 10.47 -41.91 -4.69
N ARG A 283 9.41 -42.69 -4.42
CA ARG A 283 9.22 -43.32 -3.11
C ARG A 283 10.30 -44.35 -2.79
N GLU A 284 10.83 -45.01 -3.81
CA GLU A 284 11.91 -45.99 -3.67
C GLU A 284 13.28 -45.31 -3.52
N LEU A 285 13.54 -44.25 -4.27
CA LEU A 285 14.86 -43.61 -4.36
C LEU A 285 15.08 -42.51 -3.30
N ALA A 286 14.06 -41.71 -2.96
CA ALA A 286 14.21 -40.61 -2.00
C ALA A 286 14.77 -41.03 -0.62
N PRO A 287 14.41 -42.21 -0.05
CA PRO A 287 14.95 -42.67 1.22
C PRO A 287 16.48 -42.85 1.26
N ILE A 288 17.15 -43.03 0.11
CA ILE A 288 18.63 -43.18 0.03
C ILE A 288 19.35 -41.98 0.64
N ILE A 289 18.77 -40.79 0.49
CA ILE A 289 19.30 -39.54 1.07
C ILE A 289 18.45 -39.03 2.23
N GLY A 290 17.65 -39.90 2.86
CA GLY A 290 16.77 -39.52 3.97
C GLY A 290 15.54 -38.70 3.55
N GLY A 291 15.24 -38.66 2.25
CA GLY A 291 14.13 -37.90 1.68
C GLY A 291 12.82 -38.64 1.62
N LYS A 292 11.77 -37.87 1.29
CA LYS A 292 10.41 -38.39 1.01
C LYS A 292 9.79 -37.61 -0.16
N GLY A 293 8.86 -38.25 -0.84
CA GLY A 293 8.16 -37.60 -1.94
C GLY A 293 7.05 -38.46 -2.54
N GLY A 294 6.37 -37.91 -3.53
CA GLY A 294 5.32 -38.61 -4.24
C GLY A 294 4.82 -37.81 -5.44
N GLY A 295 3.95 -38.42 -6.22
CA GLY A 295 3.35 -37.77 -7.37
C GLY A 295 2.66 -38.75 -8.31
N ARG A 296 2.40 -38.24 -9.51
CA ARG A 296 1.70 -38.96 -10.58
C ARG A 296 2.62 -39.94 -11.30
N PRO A 297 2.08 -40.82 -12.17
CA PRO A 297 2.90 -41.72 -12.98
C PRO A 297 3.94 -41.01 -13.85
N ASP A 298 3.62 -39.82 -14.34
CA ASP A 298 4.44 -39.08 -15.30
C ASP A 298 5.38 -38.06 -14.65
N PHE A 299 5.11 -37.65 -13.41
CA PHE A 299 5.88 -36.64 -12.70
C PHE A 299 5.68 -36.74 -11.19
N ALA A 300 6.76 -36.67 -10.43
CA ALA A 300 6.74 -36.67 -8.98
C ALA A 300 7.84 -35.81 -8.37
N GLN A 301 7.56 -35.30 -7.16
CA GLN A 301 8.46 -34.39 -6.45
C GLN A 301 8.58 -34.76 -4.97
N GLY A 302 9.76 -34.53 -4.43
CA GLY A 302 10.10 -34.82 -3.05
C GLY A 302 11.22 -33.90 -2.57
N GLY A 303 11.56 -34.06 -1.30
CA GLY A 303 12.67 -33.34 -0.69
C GLY A 303 13.41 -34.21 0.31
N ALA A 304 14.66 -33.84 0.58
CA ALA A 304 15.49 -34.48 1.58
C ALA A 304 16.29 -33.42 2.37
N PRO A 305 16.43 -33.61 3.70
CA PRO A 305 17.30 -32.77 4.50
C PRO A 305 18.77 -33.04 4.18
N ASP A 306 19.58 -31.98 4.17
CA ASP A 306 21.05 -31.99 4.12
C ASP A 306 21.70 -32.74 2.93
N GLY A 307 20.96 -32.93 1.83
CA GLY A 307 21.49 -33.48 0.56
C GLY A 307 21.85 -34.96 0.55
N GLY A 308 22.24 -35.54 1.69
CA GLY A 308 22.70 -36.92 1.81
C GLY A 308 23.77 -37.32 0.78
N ASP A 309 23.90 -38.62 0.52
CA ASP A 309 24.78 -39.11 -0.55
C ASP A 309 24.09 -39.03 -1.93
N ILE A 310 24.16 -37.84 -2.54
CA ILE A 310 23.63 -37.57 -3.88
C ILE A 310 24.27 -38.51 -4.92
N SER A 311 25.54 -38.89 -4.76
CA SER A 311 26.22 -39.80 -5.67
C SER A 311 25.60 -41.20 -5.63
N ALA A 312 25.32 -41.72 -4.43
CA ALA A 312 24.61 -42.98 -4.25
C ALA A 312 23.19 -42.93 -4.84
N LEU A 313 22.45 -41.84 -4.65
CA LEU A 313 21.13 -41.65 -5.23
C LEU A 313 21.18 -41.67 -6.77
N LEU A 314 22.08 -40.91 -7.38
CA LEU A 314 22.23 -40.86 -8.84
C LEU A 314 22.62 -42.23 -9.41
N LYS A 315 23.49 -42.98 -8.71
CA LYS A 315 23.86 -44.35 -9.11
C LYS A 315 22.66 -45.29 -9.03
N ALA A 316 21.96 -45.32 -7.90
CA ALA A 316 20.77 -46.16 -7.72
C ALA A 316 19.68 -45.85 -8.74
N ALA A 317 19.49 -44.56 -9.08
CA ALA A 317 18.57 -44.14 -10.13
C ALA A 317 18.97 -44.73 -11.51
N ARG A 318 20.26 -44.68 -11.87
CA ARG A 318 20.75 -45.27 -13.13
C ARG A 318 20.51 -46.78 -13.19
N ASP A 319 20.85 -47.49 -12.13
CA ASP A 319 20.67 -48.95 -12.05
C ASP A 319 19.17 -49.30 -12.15
N LYS A 320 18.30 -48.53 -11.51
CA LYS A 320 16.85 -48.74 -11.60
C LYS A 320 16.30 -48.48 -13.00
N PHE A 321 16.78 -47.45 -13.69
CA PHE A 321 16.38 -47.19 -15.08
C PHE A 321 16.87 -48.31 -16.02
N ASP A 322 18.05 -48.89 -15.77
CA ASP A 322 18.54 -50.04 -16.53
C ASP A 322 17.60 -51.24 -16.40
N ASP A 323 17.17 -51.57 -15.18
CA ASP A 323 16.29 -52.72 -14.94
C ASP A 323 14.89 -52.54 -15.55
N LEU A 324 14.38 -51.31 -15.58
CA LEU A 324 13.04 -51.01 -16.07
C LEU A 324 12.97 -50.85 -17.60
N LEU A 325 14.08 -50.46 -18.25
CA LEU A 325 14.13 -50.07 -19.66
C LEU A 325 14.95 -51.00 -20.56
N LYS A 326 15.78 -51.90 -20.00
CA LYS A 326 16.36 -53.03 -20.76
C LYS A 326 15.29 -54.06 -21.09
#